data_AF-A0A848UC65-F1
#
_entry.id   AF-A0A848UC65-F1
#
_cell.length_a   1.000
_cell.length_b   1.000
_cell.length_c   1.000
_cell.angle_alpha   90.00
_cell.angle_beta   90.00
_cell.angle_gamma   90.00
#
_symmetry.space_group_name_H-M   'P 1'
#
loop_
_entity.id
_entity.type
_entity.pdbx_description
1 polymer ?
#
loop_
_entity_poly.entity_id
_entity_poly.type
_entity_poly.pdbx_seq_one_letter_code
_entity_poly.pdbx_strand_id
1 'polypeptide(L)' 'MNSYSSAGGTITVSWSGTALRLEAVSPASGFRAEIEDQAWDRIRVDFEGDDDDARIDVRFDDGDIRVRVD' A
#
# COMPACT_ATOMS: atom_id res chain seq x y z
N MET A 1 5.92 6.81 -10.20
CA MET A 1 5.89 5.54 -9.46
C MET A 1 6.60 5.78 -8.16
N ASN A 2 5.97 5.43 -7.05
CA ASN A 2 6.42 5.73 -5.70
C ASN A 2 6.39 4.43 -4.89
N SER A 3 7.40 4.23 -4.06
CA SER A 3 7.51 3.07 -3.19
C SER A 3 7.27 3.49 -1.75
N TYR A 4 6.50 2.70 -1.02
CA TYR A 4 6.17 2.93 0.39
C TYR A 4 6.49 1.66 1.17
N SER A 5 7.10 1.81 2.34
CA SER A 5 7.56 0.70 3.17
C SER A 5 7.01 0.81 4.59
N SER A 6 6.67 -0.34 5.17
CA SER A 6 6.29 -0.56 6.56
C SER A 6 7.17 -1.67 7.16
N ALA A 7 6.95 -2.03 8.42
CA ALA A 7 7.61 -3.19 9.03
C ALA A 7 7.24 -4.51 8.31
N GLY A 8 5.99 -4.65 7.84
CA GLY A 8 5.50 -5.87 7.21
C GLY A 8 5.81 -6.01 5.71
N GLY A 9 6.27 -4.97 5.04
CA GLY A 9 6.65 -5.05 3.63
C GLY A 9 6.67 -3.72 2.89
N THR A 10 6.79 -3.80 1.56
CA THR A 10 6.84 -2.65 0.66
C THR A 10 5.82 -2.80 -0.46
N ILE A 11 5.20 -1.69 -0.85
CA ILE A 11 4.35 -1.60 -2.05
C ILE A 11 4.87 -0.53 -3.01
N THR A 12 4.72 -0.78 -4.30
CA THR A 12 4.96 0.22 -5.35
C THR A 12 3.64 0.65 -5.95
N VAL A 13 3.36 1.95 -5.95
CA VAL A 13 2.12 2.53 -6.48
C VAL A 13 2.45 3.55 -7.56
N SER A 14 1.62 3.61 -8.60
CA SER A 14 1.67 4.62 -9.64
C SER A 14 0.36 5.42 -9.70
N TRP A 15 0.42 6.67 -10.17
CA TRP A 15 -0.73 7.50 -10.48
C TRP A 15 -0.69 7.80 -11.98
N SER A 16 -1.75 7.47 -12.71
CA SER A 16 -1.84 7.69 -14.16
C SER A 16 -2.26 9.12 -14.55
N GLY A 17 -2.53 9.98 -13.57
CA GLY A 17 -3.30 11.22 -13.78
C GLY A 17 -4.79 11.05 -13.48
N THR A 18 -5.29 9.81 -13.40
CA THR A 18 -6.72 9.50 -13.24
C THR A 18 -7.02 8.38 -12.25
N ALA A 19 -6.09 7.45 -12.03
CA ALA A 19 -6.27 6.35 -11.10
C ALA A 19 -4.94 5.93 -10.47
N LEU A 20 -5.01 5.47 -9.22
CA LEU A 20 -3.94 4.75 -8.56
C LEU A 20 -3.84 3.34 -9.15
N ARG A 21 -2.63 2.82 -9.23
CA ARG A 21 -2.34 1.44 -9.60
C ARG A 21 -1.31 0.85 -8.65
N LEU A 22 -1.62 -0.33 -8.14
CA LEU A 22 -0.66 -1.16 -7.41
C LEU A 22 0.19 -1.91 -8.43
N GLU A 23 1.47 -1.59 -8.46
CA GLU A 23 2.44 -2.16 -9.42
C GLU A 23 3.16 -3.37 -8.84
N ALA A 24 3.46 -3.34 -7.54
CA ALA A 24 4.15 -4.42 -6.85
C ALA A 24 3.81 -4.45 -5.36
N VAL A 25 3.83 -5.66 -4.79
CA VAL A 25 3.76 -5.92 -3.36
C VAL A 25 4.90 -6.88 -3.01
N SER A 26 5.70 -6.53 -2.01
CA SER A 26 6.79 -7.35 -1.51
C SER A 26 6.68 -7.45 0.02
N PRO A 27 6.07 -8.53 0.55
CA PRO A 27 6.05 -8.77 1.99
C PRO A 27 7.47 -8.94 2.54
N ALA A 28 7.68 -8.51 3.78
CA ALA A 28 8.87 -8.86 4.55
C ALA A 28 8.82 -10.35 4.94
N SER A 29 9.96 -10.92 5.33
CA SER A 29 10.01 -12.31 5.79
C SER A 29 9.13 -12.50 7.03
N GLY A 30 8.30 -13.55 7.04
CA GLY A 30 7.36 -13.81 8.13
C GLY A 30 6.03 -13.06 8.01
N PHE A 31 5.86 -12.22 7.00
CA PHE A 31 4.62 -11.52 6.73
C PHE A 31 3.93 -12.04 5.47
N ARG A 32 2.60 -12.02 5.48
CA ARG A 32 1.75 -12.25 4.31
C ARG A 32 1.05 -10.94 3.96
N ALA A 33 1.07 -10.56 2.69
CA ALA A 33 0.32 -9.39 2.23
C ALA A 33 -1.11 -9.74 1.81
N GLU A 34 -2.06 -8.91 2.19
CA GLU A 34 -3.45 -8.93 1.77
C GLU A 34 -3.82 -7.58 1.15
N ILE A 35 -4.40 -7.61 -0.06
CA ILE A 35 -4.83 -6.41 -0.77
C ILE A 35 -6.28 -6.14 -0.39
N GLU A 36 -6.48 -5.24 0.57
CA GLU A 36 -7.79 -4.86 1.10
C GLU A 36 -8.56 -3.93 0.17
N ASP A 37 -7.86 -2.99 -0.50
CA ASP A 37 -8.47 -2.07 -1.46
C ASP A 37 -7.56 -1.87 -2.67
N GLN A 38 -8.16 -1.95 -3.86
CA GLN A 38 -7.54 -1.56 -5.12
C GLN A 38 -8.56 -0.81 -5.99
N ALA A 39 -8.77 0.46 -5.66
CA ALA A 39 -9.67 1.38 -6.34
C ALA A 39 -8.88 2.51 -7.03
N TRP A 40 -9.58 3.31 -7.83
CA TRP A 40 -8.97 4.43 -8.56
C TRP A 40 -8.39 5.49 -7.62
N ASP A 41 -8.95 5.66 -6.43
CA ASP A 41 -8.58 6.65 -5.42
C ASP A 41 -7.93 6.05 -4.17
N ARG A 42 -7.86 4.72 -4.06
CA ARG A 42 -7.29 4.07 -2.89
C ARG A 42 -6.60 2.75 -3.20
N ILE A 43 -5.39 2.59 -2.67
CA ILE A 43 -4.68 1.31 -2.57
C ILE A 43 -4.42 1.06 -1.09
N ARG A 44 -4.91 -0.05 -0.55
CA ARG A 44 -4.59 -0.50 0.81
C ARG A 44 -4.05 -1.91 0.75
N VAL A 45 -2.89 -2.10 1.37
CA VAL A 45 -2.29 -3.40 1.61
C VAL A 45 -2.01 -3.54 3.08
N ASP A 46 -2.54 -4.61 3.66
CA ASP A 46 -2.27 -5.03 5.02
C ASP A 46 -1.23 -6.16 4.95
N PHE A 47 -0.30 -6.18 5.90
CA PHE A 47 0.73 -7.19 6.03
C PHE A 47 0.54 -7.87 7.38
N GLU A 48 0.06 -9.11 7.36
CA GLU A 48 -0.17 -9.91 8.55
C GLU A 48 1.08 -10.71 8.90
N GLY A 49 1.55 -10.57 10.14
CA GLY A 49 2.65 -11.35 10.70
C GLY A 49 2.19 -12.13 11.93
N ASP A 50 3.01 -13.10 12.37
CA ASP A 50 2.65 -13.91 13.54
C ASP A 50 2.63 -13.09 14.86
N ASP A 51 3.51 -12.09 14.95
CA ASP A 51 3.71 -11.28 16.17
C ASP A 51 3.19 -9.84 16.03
N ASP A 52 3.17 -9.29 14.82
CA ASP A 52 2.80 -7.90 14.52
C ASP A 52 2.12 -7.82 13.15
N ASP A 53 1.26 -6.82 12.97
CA ASP A 53 0.67 -6.46 11.68
C ASP A 53 1.19 -5.09 11.23
N ALA A 54 1.23 -4.86 9.92
CA ALA A 54 1.57 -3.56 9.34
C ALA A 54 0.61 -3.18 8.23
N ARG A 55 0.52 -1.88 7.94
CA ARG A 55 -0.38 -1.39 6.89
C ARG A 55 0.23 -0.28 6.07
N ILE A 56 -0.07 -0.30 4.77
CA ILE A 56 0.16 0.83 3.88
C ILE A 56 -1.17 1.19 3.19
N ASP A 57 -1.66 2.41 3.43
CA ASP A 57 -2.88 2.97 2.80
C ASP A 57 -2.48 4.24 2.02
N VAL A 58 -2.61 4.17 0.69
CA VAL A 58 -2.35 5.26 -0.24
C VAL A 58 -3.69 5.73 -0.80
N ARG A 59 -4.00 7.01 -0.61
CA ARG A 59 -5.26 7.62 -1.07
C ARG A 59 -4.99 8.81 -1.96
N PHE A 60 -5.86 9.01 -2.94
CA PHE A 60 -6.02 10.25 -3.66
C PHE A 60 -7.26 10.96 -3.12
N ASP A 61 -7.06 12.10 -2.47
CA ASP A 61 -8.13 12.89 -1.83
C ASP A 61 -7.85 14.37 -2.05
N ASP A 62 -8.86 15.10 -2.53
CA ASP A 62 -8.78 16.55 -2.77
C ASP A 62 -7.62 16.98 -3.69
N GLY A 63 -7.31 16.17 -4.71
CA GLY A 63 -6.25 16.48 -5.68
C GLY A 63 -4.85 16.04 -5.26
N ASP A 64 -4.69 15.51 -4.04
CA ASP A 64 -3.41 15.15 -3.48
C ASP A 64 -3.31 13.67 -3.10
N ILE A 65 -2.10 13.13 -3.17
CA ILE A 65 -1.80 11.79 -2.67
C ILE A 65 -1.48 11.88 -1.17
N ARG A 66 -2.24 11.17 -0.36
CA ARG A 66 -1.99 10.98 1.08
C ARG A 66 -1.56 9.55 1.35
N VAL A 67 -0.56 9.40 2.20
CA VAL A 67 0.03 8.10 2.54
C VAL A 67 -0.02 7.92 4.03
N ARG A 68 -0.55 6.78 4.48
CA ARG A 68 -0.48 6.33 5.86
C ARG A 68 0.29 5.02 5.92
N VAL A 69 1.26 4.97 6.82
CA VAL A 69 2.05 3.79 7.15
C VAL A 69 1.90 3.59 8.65
N ASP A 70 1.47 2.39 9.04
CA ASP A 70 1.44 1.93 10.43
C ASP A 70 2.42 0.76 10.59
#